data_AF-A0A356R402-F1
#
_entry.id   AF-A0A356R402-F1
#
_cell.length_a   1.000
_cell.length_b   1.000
_cell.length_c   1.000
_cell.angle_alpha   90.00
_cell.angle_beta   90.00
_cell.angle_gamma   90.00
#
_symmetry.space_group_name_H-M   'P 1'
#
loop_
_entity.id
_entity.type
_entity.pdbx_description
1 polymer ?
#
loop_
_entity_poly.entity_id
_entity_poly.type
_entity_poly.pdbx_seq_one_letter_code
_entity_poly.pdbx_strand_id
1 'polypeptide(L)'
;LAQKGQLAFDWGLFWSKGQRIGTGQANVKAYNRRLCNLIEAGKAKPSFLVTHELPLREAPEAYRHFDARENGWIKVLLKPAA
;
A
#
# COMPACT_ATOMS: atom_id res chain seq x y z
N LEU A 1 -11.84 -3.35 22.08
CA LEU A 1 -11.10 -2.13 21.67
C LEU A 1 -11.00 -2.04 20.15
N ALA A 2 -10.42 -3.03 19.47
CA ALA A 2 -10.18 -2.99 18.01
C ALA A 2 -11.44 -2.74 17.15
N GLN A 3 -12.57 -3.38 17.45
CA GLN A 3 -13.83 -3.15 16.71
C GLN A 3 -14.40 -1.73 16.88
N LYS A 4 -13.96 -0.98 17.90
CA LYS A 4 -14.30 0.44 18.11
C LYS A 4 -13.22 1.39 17.55
N GLY A 5 -12.25 0.86 16.80
CA GLY A 5 -11.11 1.63 16.30
C GLY A 5 -10.08 2.02 17.39
N GLN A 6 -10.13 1.39 18.55
CA GLN A 6 -9.22 1.68 19.67
C GLN A 6 -8.13 0.60 19.78
N LEU A 7 -6.90 1.03 20.05
CA LEU A 7 -5.73 0.17 20.25
C LEU A 7 -5.18 0.39 21.65
N ALA A 8 -4.90 -0.69 22.38
CA ALA A 8 -4.05 -0.62 23.58
C ALA A 8 -2.59 -0.42 23.14
N PHE A 9 -1.91 0.55 23.75
CA PHE A 9 -0.55 0.93 23.38
C PHE A 9 0.27 1.22 24.62
N ASP A 10 1.51 0.73 24.66
CA ASP A 10 2.42 0.97 25.78
C ASP A 10 3.08 2.35 25.64
N TRP A 11 2.40 3.36 26.18
CA TRP A 11 2.86 4.75 26.16
C TRP A 11 4.11 4.98 27.02
N GLY A 12 4.27 4.23 28.12
CA GLY A 12 5.42 4.38 29.02
C GLY A 12 6.71 3.93 28.34
N LEU A 13 6.69 2.79 27.66
CA LEU A 13 7.82 2.29 26.88
C LEU A 13 8.10 3.15 25.64
N PHE A 14 7.05 3.61 24.96
CA PHE A 14 7.19 4.52 23.81
C PHE A 14 7.90 5.82 24.21
N TRP A 15 7.50 6.40 25.34
CA TRP A 15 8.08 7.62 25.88
C TRP A 15 9.52 7.42 26.36
N SER A 16 9.79 6.35 27.14
CA SER A 16 11.14 6.09 27.66
C SER A 16 12.16 5.80 26.56
N LYS A 17 11.70 5.26 25.43
CA LYS A 17 12.52 5.08 24.22
C LYS A 17 12.60 6.32 23.33
N GLY A 18 11.94 7.42 23.67
CA GLY A 18 11.98 8.68 22.91
C GLY A 18 11.43 8.57 21.49
N GLN A 19 10.46 7.69 21.26
CA GLN A 19 9.93 7.40 19.93
C GLN A 19 9.02 8.53 19.41
N ARG A 20 8.84 8.59 18.08
CA ARG A 20 7.95 9.54 17.42
C ARG A 20 6.88 8.80 16.62
N ILE A 21 5.66 9.34 16.61
CA ILE A 21 4.54 8.82 15.84
C ILE A 21 4.06 9.89 14.86
N GLY A 22 3.93 9.51 13.59
CA GLY A 22 3.31 10.32 12.54
C GLY A 22 2.13 9.55 11.96
N THR A 23 0.97 10.19 11.86
CA THR A 23 -0.28 9.56 11.40
C THR A 23 -0.96 10.44 10.37
N GLY A 24 -1.98 9.89 9.70
CA GLY A 24 -2.77 10.58 8.68
C GLY A 24 -2.64 9.94 7.30
N GLN A 25 -3.39 10.48 6.35
CA GLN A 25 -3.32 10.04 4.95
C GLN A 25 -1.99 10.48 4.33
N ALA A 26 -1.49 9.71 3.36
CA ALA A 26 -0.25 10.04 2.68
C ALA A 26 -0.37 11.39 1.94
N ASN A 27 0.56 12.32 2.19
CA ASN A 27 0.64 13.58 1.45
C ASN A 27 1.24 13.36 0.05
N VAL A 28 0.46 12.76 -0.84
CA VAL A 28 0.94 12.33 -2.18
C VAL A 28 1.54 13.50 -2.96
N LYS A 29 0.92 14.69 -2.91
CA LYS A 29 1.38 15.87 -3.68
C LYS A 29 2.76 16.38 -3.25
N ALA A 30 3.15 16.15 -1.99
CA ALA A 30 4.48 16.52 -1.52
C ALA A 30 5.59 15.64 -2.12
N TYR A 31 5.27 14.40 -2.53
CA TYR A 31 6.29 13.39 -2.89
C TYR A 31 6.20 12.87 -4.32
N ASN A 32 5.02 12.88 -4.94
CA ASN A 32 4.79 12.16 -6.20
C ASN A 32 5.75 12.58 -7.31
N ARG A 33 6.03 13.87 -7.50
CA ARG A 33 6.93 14.33 -8.56
C ARG A 33 8.36 13.83 -8.36
N ARG A 34 8.88 13.86 -7.13
CA ARG A 34 10.20 13.32 -6.82
C ARG A 34 10.25 11.81 -7.06
N LEU A 35 9.20 11.08 -6.65
CA LEU A 35 9.12 9.64 -6.85
C LEU A 35 9.05 9.26 -8.34
N CYS A 36 8.26 9.98 -9.15
CA CYS A 36 8.23 9.80 -10.60
C CYS A 36 9.63 10.00 -11.21
N ASN A 37 10.33 11.07 -10.84
CA ASN A 37 11.68 11.33 -11.36
C ASN A 37 12.67 10.21 -11.01
N LEU A 38 12.51 9.55 -9.85
CA LEU A 38 13.35 8.39 -9.49
C LEU A 38 13.04 7.17 -10.35
N ILE A 39 11.77 6.98 -10.74
CA ILE A 39 11.35 5.91 -11.66
C ILE A 39 11.91 6.19 -13.06
N GLU A 40 11.71 7.41 -13.57
CA GLU A 40 12.22 7.84 -14.88
C GLU A 40 13.74 7.73 -14.99
N ALA A 41 14.46 8.12 -13.92
CA ALA A 41 15.92 7.98 -13.86
C ALA A 41 16.40 6.52 -13.62
N GLY A 42 15.50 5.53 -13.59
CA GLY A 42 15.83 4.12 -13.38
C GLY A 42 16.32 3.78 -11.97
N LYS A 43 16.27 4.72 -11.02
CA LYS A 43 16.68 4.53 -9.62
C LYS A 43 15.67 3.75 -8.79
N ALA A 44 14.41 3.68 -9.25
CA ALA A 44 13.36 2.89 -8.65
C ALA A 44 12.59 2.12 -9.74
N LYS A 45 12.27 0.85 -9.49
CA LYS A 45 11.52 0.00 -10.42
C LYS A 45 10.35 -0.68 -9.70
N PRO A 46 9.29 0.04 -9.29
CA PRO A 46 8.23 -0.53 -8.46
C PRO A 46 7.39 -1.61 -9.16
N SER A 47 7.59 -1.83 -10.47
CA SER A 47 6.91 -2.87 -11.25
C SER A 47 7.11 -4.28 -10.70
N PHE A 48 8.19 -4.55 -9.94
CA PHE A 48 8.38 -5.87 -9.30
C PHE A 48 7.27 -6.23 -8.30
N LEU A 49 6.52 -5.25 -7.79
CA LEU A 49 5.40 -5.48 -6.88
C LEU A 49 4.18 -6.04 -7.62
N VAL A 50 4.04 -5.75 -8.92
CA VAL A 50 2.90 -6.16 -9.74
C VAL A 50 2.97 -7.66 -9.97
N THR A 51 1.97 -8.39 -9.48
CA THR A 51 1.89 -9.84 -9.67
C THR A 51 0.90 -10.25 -10.75
N HIS A 52 -0.12 -9.42 -11.03
CA HIS A 52 -1.14 -9.73 -12.02
C HIS A 52 -1.52 -8.48 -12.83
N GLU A 53 -1.75 -8.68 -14.13
CA GLU A 53 -2.34 -7.69 -15.04
C GLU A 53 -3.59 -8.29 -15.67
N LEU A 54 -4.77 -7.76 -15.35
CA LEU A 54 -6.06 -8.34 -15.70
C LEU A 54 -6.97 -7.31 -16.40
N PRO A 55 -7.91 -7.72 -17.26
CA PRO A 55 -8.94 -6.83 -17.78
C PRO A 55 -9.89 -6.38 -16.66
N LEU A 56 -10.52 -5.21 -16.80
CA LEU A 56 -11.40 -4.65 -15.77
C LEU A 56 -12.57 -5.57 -15.37
N ARG A 57 -13.08 -6.38 -16.32
CA ARG A 57 -14.17 -7.35 -16.06
C ARG A 57 -13.82 -8.41 -15.00
N GLU A 58 -12.54 -8.67 -14.78
CA GLU A 58 -12.03 -9.65 -13.80
C GLU A 58 -11.77 -9.01 -12.43
N ALA A 59 -12.04 -7.71 -12.26
CA ALA A 59 -11.89 -7.02 -10.98
C ALA A 59 -12.59 -7.75 -9.81
N PRO A 60 -13.84 -8.25 -9.93
CA PRO A 60 -14.48 -8.96 -8.82
C PRO A 60 -13.68 -10.17 -8.32
N GLU A 61 -13.14 -10.99 -9.22
CA GLU A 61 -12.28 -12.12 -8.84
C GLU A 61 -10.98 -11.65 -8.20
N ALA A 62 -10.35 -10.63 -8.79
CA ALA A 62 -9.12 -10.07 -8.25
C ALA A 62 -9.29 -9.55 -6.81
N TYR A 63 -10.44 -8.91 -6.51
CA TYR A 63 -10.78 -8.50 -5.16
C TYR A 63 -10.99 -9.69 -4.22
N ARG A 64 -11.61 -10.79 -4.68
CA ARG A 64 -11.78 -12.01 -3.86
C ARG A 64 -10.44 -12.60 -3.44
N HIS A 65 -9.53 -12.81 -4.38
CA HIS A 65 -8.21 -13.36 -4.08
C HIS A 65 -7.37 -12.44 -3.17
N PHE A 66 -7.44 -11.12 -3.39
CA PHE A 66 -6.75 -10.14 -2.56
C PHE A 66 -7.31 -10.09 -1.12
N ASP A 67 -8.63 -10.11 -0.96
CA ASP A 67 -9.28 -10.12 0.37
C ASP A 67 -9.00 -11.42 1.14
N ALA A 68 -9.01 -12.56 0.45
CA ALA A 68 -8.62 -13.86 0.98
C ALA A 68 -7.10 -13.97 1.30
N ARG A 69 -6.31 -12.95 0.94
CA ARG A 69 -4.84 -12.90 1.10
C ARG A 69 -4.15 -14.12 0.51
N GLU A 70 -4.64 -14.57 -0.64
CA GLU A 70 -4.08 -15.74 -1.30
C GLU A 70 -2.63 -15.51 -1.72
N ASN A 71 -1.81 -16.57 -1.62
CA ASN A 71 -0.41 -16.47 -1.95
C ASN A 71 -0.22 -16.05 -3.42
N GLY A 72 0.68 -15.10 -3.67
CA GLY A 72 0.93 -14.54 -5.00
C GLY A 72 0.02 -13.34 -5.39
N TRP A 73 -1.04 -13.06 -4.64
CA TRP A 73 -1.93 -11.91 -4.90
C TRP A 73 -1.48 -10.66 -4.12
N ILE A 74 -0.45 -9.98 -4.63
CA ILE A 74 0.18 -8.82 -3.96
C ILE A 74 -0.32 -7.49 -4.53
N LYS A 75 -0.19 -7.29 -5.85
CA LYS A 75 -0.62 -6.06 -6.52
C LYS A 75 -1.15 -6.39 -7.91
N VAL A 76 -2.43 -6.06 -8.12
CA VAL A 76 -3.13 -6.24 -9.39
C VAL A 76 -3.21 -4.91 -10.13
N LEU A 77 -2.87 -4.91 -11.42
CA LEU A 77 -3.13 -3.81 -12.36
C LEU A 77 -4.33 -4.19 -13.22
N LEU A 78 -5.38 -3.38 -13.16
CA LEU A 78 -6.55 -3.55 -14.01
C LEU A 78 -6.38 -2.71 -15.27
N LYS A 79 -6.57 -3.34 -16.44
CA LYS A 79 -6.55 -2.70 -17.76
C LYS A 79 -7.99 -2.44 -18.23
N PRO A 80 -8.46 -1.18 -18.23
CA PRO A 80 -9.86 -0.86 -18.56
C PRO A 80 -10.23 -1.06 -20.03
N ALA A 81 -9.26 -0.97 -20.93
CA ALA A 81 -9.45 -1.03 -22.37
C ALA A 81 -9.00 -2.36 -23.01
N ALA A 82 -8.83 -3.42 -22.21
CA ALA A 82 -8.37 -4.75 -22.63
C ALA A 82 -9.48 -5.81 -22.59
#